data_AF-A0A416U200-F1
#
_entry.id   AF-A0A416U200-F1
#
_cell.length_a   1.000
_cell.length_b   1.000
_cell.length_c   1.000
_cell.angle_alpha   90.00
_cell.angle_beta   90.00
_cell.angle_gamma   90.00
#
_symmetry.space_group_name_H-M   'P 1'
#
loop_
_entity.id
_entity.type
_entity.pdbx_description
1 polymer ?
#
loop_
_entity_poly.entity_id
_entity_poly.type
_entity_poly.pdbx_seq_one_letter_code
_entity_poly.pdbx_strand_id
1 'polypeptide(L)'
;MKKIKGLIFATGFVLCGFVIGACGTSVEAKQDKPLKIWFENQNGKMETYQLVDEETGVNYIVVSGELYQKGIGTAINPRLKADGSLYISK
;
A
#
# COMPACT_ATOMS: atom_id res chain seq x y z
N MET A 1 -29.71 33.31 -35.01
CA MET A 1 -28.56 32.41 -35.33
C MET A 1 -27.44 32.38 -34.28
N LYS A 2 -27.03 33.50 -33.66
CA LYS A 2 -25.93 33.51 -32.68
C LYS A 2 -26.17 32.63 -31.43
N LYS A 3 -27.41 32.59 -30.91
CA LYS A 3 -27.77 31.80 -29.72
C LYS A 3 -27.72 30.28 -29.92
N ILE A 4 -28.01 29.79 -31.13
CA ILE A 4 -28.01 28.36 -31.48
C ILE A 4 -26.57 27.83 -31.59
N LYS A 5 -25.64 28.64 -32.13
CA LYS A 5 -24.22 28.28 -32.23
C LYS A 5 -23.55 28.12 -30.86
N GLY A 6 -23.89 28.97 -29.90
CA GLY A 6 -23.39 28.87 -28.52
C GLY A 6 -23.94 27.64 -27.78
N LEU A 7 -25.21 27.27 -28.03
CA LEU A 7 -25.82 26.09 -27.44
C LEU A 7 -25.14 24.80 -27.91
N ILE A 8 -24.86 24.67 -29.21
CA ILE A 8 -24.14 23.52 -29.80
C ILE A 8 -22.71 23.40 -29.24
N PHE A 9 -22.05 24.53 -29.03
CA PHE A 9 -20.69 24.54 -28.45
C PHE A 9 -20.69 24.09 -26.99
N ALA A 10 -21.69 24.50 -26.21
CA ALA A 10 -21.84 24.11 -24.82
C ALA A 10 -22.18 22.62 -24.67
N THR A 11 -23.10 22.07 -25.49
CA THR A 11 -23.42 20.64 -25.45
C THR A 11 -22.25 19.77 -25.92
N GLY A 12 -21.49 20.21 -26.93
CA GLY A 12 -20.29 19.49 -27.38
C GLY A 12 -19.21 19.41 -26.29
N PHE A 13 -18.99 20.50 -25.55
CA PHE A 13 -17.98 20.55 -24.48
C PHE A 13 -18.37 19.69 -23.26
N VAL A 14 -19.66 19.65 -22.90
CA VAL A 14 -20.17 18.81 -21.81
C VAL A 14 -20.10 17.32 -22.18
N LEU A 15 -20.43 16.95 -23.42
CA LEU A 15 -20.30 15.57 -23.89
C LEU A 15 -18.83 15.12 -23.96
N CYS A 16 -17.91 15.97 -24.42
CA CYS A 16 -16.49 15.61 -24.46
C CYS A 16 -15.89 15.51 -23.05
N GLY A 17 -16.24 16.41 -22.13
CA GLY A 17 -15.76 16.37 -20.73
C GLY A 17 -16.22 15.12 -19.98
N PHE A 18 -17.43 14.64 -20.23
CA PHE A 18 -17.97 13.43 -19.58
C PHE A 18 -17.32 12.14 -20.11
N VAL A 19 -16.97 12.08 -21.40
CA VAL A 19 -16.31 10.92 -22.02
C VAL A 19 -14.85 10.78 -21.58
N ILE A 20 -14.15 11.90 -21.34
CA ILE A 20 -12.75 11.87 -20.90
C ILE A 20 -12.62 11.48 -19.41
N GLY A 21 -13.62 11.82 -18.57
CA GLY A 21 -13.62 11.48 -17.14
C GLY A 21 -13.93 10.01 -16.83
N ALA A 22 -14.61 9.30 -17.73
CA ALA A 22 -15.06 7.91 -17.52
C ALA A 22 -14.02 6.84 -17.91
N CYS A 23 -12.89 7.24 -18.52
CA CYS A 23 -11.82 6.32 -18.95
C CYS A 23 -10.59 6.35 -18.01
N GLY A 24 -10.75 6.92 -16.82
CA GLY A 24 -9.79 6.69 -15.73
C GLY A 24 -9.92 5.25 -15.28
N THR A 25 -9.10 4.35 -15.83
CA THR A 25 -8.93 3.01 -15.27
C THR A 25 -8.30 3.17 -13.89
N SER A 26 -9.12 3.36 -12.86
CA SER A 26 -8.69 3.13 -11.49
C SER A 26 -8.42 1.64 -11.40
N VAL A 27 -7.15 1.26 -11.50
CA VAL A 27 -6.74 -0.08 -11.09
C VAL A 27 -7.01 -0.13 -9.61
N GLU A 28 -7.93 -1.00 -9.21
CA GLU A 28 -8.16 -1.32 -7.81
C GLU A 28 -6.80 -1.70 -7.21
N ALA A 29 -6.41 -1.07 -6.10
CA ALA A 29 -5.20 -1.43 -5.37
C ALA A 29 -5.42 -2.79 -4.69
N LYS A 30 -5.49 -3.83 -5.51
CA LYS A 30 -5.74 -5.19 -5.10
C LYS A 30 -4.41 -5.74 -4.63
N GLN A 31 -4.26 -5.83 -3.31
CA GLN A 31 -3.12 -6.50 -2.69
C GLN A 31 -3.37 -8.02 -2.81
N ASP A 32 -2.97 -8.60 -3.94
CA ASP A 32 -3.19 -10.03 -4.25
C ASP A 32 -2.50 -10.98 -3.26
N LYS A 33 -1.54 -10.47 -2.48
CA LYS A 33 -0.84 -11.20 -1.42
C LYS A 33 -0.89 -10.37 -0.12
N PRO A 34 -1.94 -10.50 0.70
CA PRO A 34 -1.98 -9.80 1.97
C PRO A 34 -0.85 -10.34 2.86
N LEU A 35 0.21 -9.55 2.99
CA LEU A 35 1.23 -9.74 4.01
C LEU A 35 0.53 -9.89 5.38
N LYS A 36 0.61 -11.08 5.98
CA LYS A 36 0.07 -11.34 7.32
C LYS A 36 0.98 -10.66 8.33
N ILE A 37 0.59 -9.49 8.77
CA ILE A 37 1.32 -8.69 9.76
C ILE A 37 0.56 -8.74 11.08
N TRP A 38 1.24 -9.05 12.17
CA TRP A 38 0.68 -8.94 13.52
C TRP A 38 1.63 -8.21 14.44
N PHE A 39 1.05 -7.42 15.34
CA PHE A 39 1.79 -6.74 16.40
C PHE A 39 2.35 -7.77 17.39
N GLU A 40 3.62 -7.65 17.71
CA GLU A 40 4.27 -8.49 18.72
C GLU A 40 4.46 -7.75 20.04
N ASN A 41 5.04 -6.54 19.98
CA ASN A 41 5.43 -5.80 21.16
C ASN A 41 5.63 -4.32 20.86
N GLN A 42 5.56 -3.50 21.90
CA GLN A 42 5.92 -2.09 21.87
C GLN A 42 6.88 -1.79 23.02
N ASN A 43 8.00 -1.15 22.69
CA ASN A 43 8.95 -0.64 23.67
C ASN A 43 9.16 0.86 23.46
N GLY A 44 8.44 1.66 24.25
CA GLY A 44 8.40 3.11 24.07
C GLY A 44 7.80 3.48 22.71
N LYS A 45 8.61 4.14 21.87
CA LYS A 45 8.23 4.58 20.51
C LYS A 45 8.58 3.57 19.41
N MET A 46 9.03 2.38 19.79
CA MET A 46 9.37 1.30 18.86
C MET A 46 8.26 0.24 18.90
N GLU A 47 7.72 -0.11 17.74
CA GLU A 47 6.73 -1.16 17.54
C GLU A 47 7.40 -2.30 16.78
N THR A 48 7.19 -3.53 17.24
CA THR A 48 7.66 -4.74 16.58
C THR A 48 6.47 -5.50 16.05
N TYR A 49 6.55 -5.92 14.80
CA TYR A 49 5.59 -6.76 14.13
C TYR A 49 6.27 -8.00 13.60
N GLN A 50 5.50 -9.05 13.41
CA GLN A 50 5.92 -10.18 12.61
C GLN A 50 5.12 -10.24 11.32
N LEU A 51 5.82 -10.62 10.26
CA LEU A 51 5.33 -10.77 8.92
C LEU A 51 5.63 -12.18 8.44
N VAL A 52 4.66 -12.84 7.80
CA VAL A 52 4.89 -14.10 7.07
C VAL A 52 4.60 -13.92 5.59
N ASP A 53 5.55 -14.36 4.76
CA ASP A 53 5.34 -14.59 3.34
C ASP A 53 4.55 -15.88 3.16
N GLU A 54 3.34 -15.79 2.60
CA GLU A 54 2.46 -16.95 2.41
C GLU A 54 2.96 -17.94 1.37
N GLU A 55 3.82 -17.51 0.43
CA GLU A 55 4.35 -18.39 -0.61
C GLU A 55 5.49 -19.27 -0.09
N THR A 56 6.38 -18.68 0.70
CA THR A 56 7.60 -19.35 1.18
C THR A 56 7.51 -19.80 2.64
N GLY A 57 6.56 -19.27 3.41
CA GLY A 57 6.45 -19.44 4.85
C GLY A 57 7.50 -18.67 5.66
N VAL A 58 8.41 -17.92 5.02
CA VAL A 58 9.49 -17.21 5.72
C VAL A 58 8.91 -16.14 6.62
N ASN A 59 9.37 -16.12 7.88
CA ASN A 59 8.98 -15.12 8.87
C ASN A 59 9.98 -13.97 8.87
N TYR A 60 9.47 -12.75 9.03
CA TYR A 60 10.25 -11.53 9.15
C TYR A 60 9.87 -10.80 10.43
N ILE A 61 10.86 -10.20 11.07
CA ILE A 61 10.67 -9.26 12.17
C ILE A 61 10.75 -7.86 11.58
N VAL A 62 9.68 -7.08 11.76
CA VAL A 62 9.57 -5.70 11.34
C VAL A 62 9.64 -4.83 12.58
N VAL A 63 10.58 -3.89 12.61
CA VAL A 63 10.70 -2.91 13.69
C VAL A 63 10.44 -1.53 13.10
N SER A 64 9.41 -0.87 13.60
CA SER A 64 9.04 0.51 13.24
C SER A 64 9.25 1.41 14.45
N GLY A 65 9.65 2.66 14.25
CA GLY A 65 9.65 3.62 15.34
C GLY A 65 10.22 4.98 15.00
N GLU A 66 10.19 5.89 15.96
CA GLU A 66 10.58 7.28 15.73
C GLU A 66 12.10 7.43 15.59
N LEU A 67 12.54 7.95 14.43
CA LEU A 67 13.94 8.31 14.18
C LEU A 67 14.21 9.74 14.66
N TYR A 68 14.71 9.89 15.89
CA TYR A 68 15.23 11.17 16.41
C TYR A 68 14.30 12.39 16.15
N GLN A 69 12.99 12.24 16.33
CA GLN A 69 11.97 13.27 16.06
C GLN A 69 11.87 13.74 14.59
N LYS A 70 12.49 13.03 13.63
CA LYS A 70 12.50 13.38 12.20
C LYS A 70 11.55 12.54 11.34
N GLY A 71 10.88 11.54 11.91
CA GLY A 71 9.93 10.69 11.19
C GLY A 71 9.90 9.27 11.72
N ILE A 72 9.21 8.38 10.99
CA ILE A 72 9.16 6.95 11.29
C ILE A 72 10.23 6.24 10.45
N GLY A 73 11.10 5.50 11.11
CA GLY A 73 12.01 4.54 10.48
C GLY A 73 11.44 3.14 10.53
N THR A 74 11.77 2.33 9.52
CA THR A 74 11.36 0.92 9.48
C THR A 74 12.54 0.06 9.07
N ALA A 75 12.75 -1.02 9.82
CA ALA A 75 13.72 -2.06 9.51
C ALA A 75 13.00 -3.41 9.41
N ILE A 76 13.38 -4.23 8.43
CA ILE A 76 12.82 -5.56 8.19
C ILE A 76 13.99 -6.53 8.10
N ASN A 77 13.94 -7.61 8.88
CA ASN A 77 14.93 -8.70 8.82
C ASN A 77 14.23 -10.05 8.83
N PRO A 78 14.75 -11.07 8.11
CA PRO A 78 14.25 -12.43 8.27
C PRO A 78 14.47 -12.89 9.72
N ARG A 79 13.49 -13.59 10.27
CA ARG A 79 13.65 -14.27 11.56
C ARG A 79 14.55 -15.48 11.36
N LEU A 80 15.61 -15.55 12.17
CA LEU A 80 16.54 -16.68 12.15
C LEU A 80 16.25 -17.62 13.31
N LYS A 81 16.55 -18.91 13.12
CA LYS A 81 16.67 -19.90 14.19
C LYS A 81 18.02 -19.73 14.90
N ALA A 82 18.19 -20.46 16.02
CA ALA A 82 19.44 -20.46 16.77
C ALA A 82 20.66 -20.90 15.95
N ASP A 83 20.45 -21.73 14.91
CA ASP A 83 21.49 -22.20 13.99
C ASP A 83 21.79 -21.22 12.83
N GLY A 84 21.13 -20.06 12.80
CA GLY A 84 21.28 -19.06 11.73
C GLY A 84 20.48 -19.33 10.46
N SER A 85 19.75 -20.45 10.38
CA SER A 85 18.84 -20.73 9.26
C SER A 85 17.55 -19.90 9.35
N LEU A 86 16.86 -19.73 8.22
CA LEU A 86 15.57 -19.05 8.19
C LEU A 86 14.52 -19.78 9.04
N TYR A 87 13.74 -19.01 9.79
CA TYR A 87 12.53 -19.48 10.46
C TYR A 87 11.36 -19.47 9.47
N ILE A 88 10.76 -20.64 9.24
CA ILE A 88 9.69 -20.86 8.27
C ILE A 88 8.46 -21.42 9.00
N SER A 89 7.35 -20.72 8.90
CA SER A 89 6.02 -21.15 9.38
C SER A 89 5.41 -22.06 8.34
N LYS A 90 4.94 -23.25 8.76
CA LYS A 90 4.24 -24.20 7.90
C LYS A 90 2.81 -23.76 7.64
#